data_AF-A0A8S3X6F0-F1
#
_entry.id   AF-A0A8S3X6F0-F1
#
_cell.length_a   1.000
_cell.length_b   1.000
_cell.length_c   1.000
_cell.angle_alpha   90.00
_cell.angle_beta   90.00
_cell.angle_gamma   90.00
#
_symmetry.space_group_name_H-M   'P 1'
#
loop_
_entity.id
_entity.type
_entity.pdbx_description
1 polymer ?
#
loop_
_entity_poly.entity_id
_entity_poly.type
_entity_poly.pdbx_seq_one_letter_code
_entity_poly.pdbx_strand_id
1 'polypeptide(L)'
;MNLKQITLLLTYAVFKSHTSLYLHKQVVHKKDLAEHLCDHCGKAFPNQAKLRGHVAAIHSREAPYRCGLCAARFSWHSCLSRHVRRVHRKRDTEHH
;
A
#
# COMPACT_ATOMS: atom_id res chain seq x y z
N MET A 1 -26.76 -13.03 21.98
CA MET A 1 -25.87 -11.86 22.14
C MET A 1 -25.95 -11.00 20.89
N ASN A 2 -26.20 -9.69 21.02
CA ASN A 2 -26.50 -8.81 19.88
C ASN A 2 -25.20 -8.30 19.21
N LEU A 3 -25.20 -8.13 17.87
CA LEU A 3 -24.05 -7.59 17.12
C LEU A 3 -23.54 -6.24 17.68
N LYS A 4 -24.43 -5.40 18.23
CA LYS A 4 -24.05 -4.13 18.87
C LYS A 4 -23.16 -4.31 20.11
N GLN A 5 -23.31 -5.44 20.81
CA GLN A 5 -22.52 -5.79 21.99
C GLN A 5 -21.11 -6.25 21.61
N ILE A 6 -20.94 -6.85 20.42
CA ILE A 6 -19.64 -7.24 19.87
C ILE A 6 -18.87 -6.00 19.38
N THR A 7 -19.56 -5.03 18.76
CA THR A 7 -18.92 -3.76 18.34
C THR A 7 -18.37 -2.96 19.52
N LEU A 8 -19.04 -2.99 20.69
CA LEU A 8 -18.57 -2.34 21.92
C LEU A 8 -17.33 -3.00 22.53
N LEU A 9 -17.08 -4.29 22.28
CA LEU A 9 -15.82 -4.94 22.69
C LEU A 9 -14.65 -4.57 21.77
N LEU A 10 -14.94 -4.25 20.50
CA LEU A 10 -13.93 -3.78 19.53
C LEU A 10 -13.61 -2.28 19.65
N THR A 11 -14.40 -1.49 20.40
CA THR A 11 -14.07 -0.08 20.69
C THR A 11 -12.83 0.10 21.58
N TYR A 12 -12.25 -1.00 22.09
CA TYR A 12 -10.94 -0.98 22.78
C TYR A 12 -9.73 -0.98 21.82
N ALA A 13 -9.94 -0.85 20.51
CA ALA A 13 -8.86 -0.62 19.56
C ALA A 13 -8.36 0.83 19.65
N VAL A 14 -7.28 1.06 20.42
CA VAL A 14 -6.58 2.34 20.47
C VAL A 14 -5.80 2.53 19.16
N PHE A 15 -6.40 3.21 18.19
CA PHE A 15 -5.72 3.54 16.93
C PHE A 15 -4.69 4.64 17.15
N LYS A 16 -3.43 4.34 16.83
CA LYS A 16 -2.31 5.28 16.99
C LYS A 16 -2.27 6.39 15.92
N SER A 17 -3.17 6.38 14.93
CA SER A 17 -3.24 7.42 13.89
C SER A 17 -4.63 7.56 13.29
N HIS A 18 -4.96 8.77 12.81
CA HIS A 18 -6.22 9.05 12.10
C HIS A 18 -6.36 8.19 10.82
N THR A 19 -5.26 7.96 10.11
CA THR A 19 -5.23 7.08 8.93
C THR A 19 -5.58 5.65 9.28
N SER A 20 -5.10 5.13 10.43
CA SER A 20 -5.40 3.77 10.90
C SER A 20 -6.88 3.61 11.26
N LEU A 21 -7.47 4.61 11.93
CA LEU A 21 -8.90 4.63 12.23
C LEU A 21 -9.75 4.73 10.95
N TYR A 22 -9.37 5.60 10.02
CA TYR A 22 -10.04 5.75 8.73
C TYR A 22 -10.03 4.43 7.95
N LEU A 23 -8.87 3.78 7.87
CA LEU A 23 -8.71 2.49 7.22
C LEU A 23 -9.53 1.40 7.90
N HIS A 24 -9.51 1.32 9.23
CA HIS A 24 -10.33 0.38 9.99
C HIS A 24 -11.82 0.54 9.67
N LYS A 25 -12.31 1.78 9.66
CA LYS A 25 -13.71 2.07 9.28
C LYS A 25 -14.02 1.60 7.86
N GLN A 26 -13.10 1.79 6.90
CA GLN A 26 -13.31 1.31 5.53
C GLN A 26 -13.32 -0.24 5.45
N VAL A 27 -12.44 -0.93 6.18
CA VAL A 27 -12.25 -2.39 6.06
C VAL A 27 -13.26 -3.21 6.87
N VAL A 28 -13.61 -2.75 8.07
CA VAL A 28 -14.40 -3.52 9.02
C VAL A 28 -15.87 -3.10 9.02
N HIS A 29 -16.14 -1.82 8.82
CA HIS A 29 -17.50 -1.29 8.93
C HIS A 29 -18.17 -1.02 7.58
N LYS A 30 -17.43 -1.01 6.46
CA LYS A 30 -17.95 -0.74 5.13
C LYS A 30 -18.01 -2.02 4.28
N LYS A 31 -19.20 -2.38 3.80
CA LYS A 31 -19.44 -3.60 3.00
C LYS A 31 -18.81 -3.55 1.60
N ASP A 32 -18.65 -2.36 1.02
CA ASP A 32 -18.15 -2.19 -0.37
C ASP A 32 -16.66 -2.56 -0.53
N LEU A 33 -15.92 -2.67 0.58
CA LEU A 33 -14.50 -3.03 0.53
C LEU A 33 -14.25 -4.52 0.26
N ALA A 34 -15.29 -5.34 0.32
CA ALA A 34 -15.25 -6.74 -0.07
C ALA A 34 -14.81 -6.92 -1.55
N GLU A 35 -14.87 -5.87 -2.37
CA GLU A 35 -14.43 -5.90 -3.77
C GLU A 35 -12.91 -5.73 -3.95
N HIS A 36 -12.14 -5.54 -2.88
CA HIS A 36 -10.70 -5.30 -2.94
C HIS A 36 -9.91 -6.36 -2.17
N LEU A 37 -10.31 -7.61 -2.36
CA LEU A 37 -9.62 -8.78 -1.84
C LEU A 37 -8.47 -9.19 -2.77
N CYS A 38 -7.39 -9.67 -2.18
CA CYS A 38 -6.33 -10.33 -2.91
C CYS A 38 -6.71 -11.79 -3.16
N ASP A 39 -6.87 -12.18 -4.42
CA ASP A 39 -7.23 -13.55 -4.78
C ASP A 39 -6.17 -14.59 -4.38
N HIS A 40 -4.92 -14.17 -4.20
CA HIS A 40 -3.83 -15.06 -3.79
C HIS A 40 -3.82 -15.37 -2.28
N CYS A 41 -4.30 -14.46 -1.42
CA CYS A 41 -4.17 -14.61 0.04
C CYS A 41 -5.39 -14.16 0.86
N GLY A 42 -6.48 -13.74 0.21
CA GLY A 42 -7.73 -13.31 0.84
C GLY A 42 -7.63 -11.97 1.60
N LYS A 43 -6.51 -11.25 1.51
CA LYS A 43 -6.31 -10.01 2.27
C LYS A 43 -7.10 -8.84 1.66
N ALA A 44 -7.85 -8.11 2.48
CA ALA A 44 -8.65 -6.95 2.06
C ALA A 44 -7.85 -5.64 2.08
N PHE A 45 -8.14 -4.75 1.11
CA PHE A 45 -7.46 -3.46 0.97
C PHE A 45 -8.46 -2.30 0.81
N PRO A 46 -8.12 -1.08 1.29
CA PRO A 46 -9.01 0.09 1.26
C PRO A 46 -9.41 0.58 -0.12
N ASN A 47 -8.65 0.20 -1.14
CA ASN A 47 -8.89 0.56 -2.53
C ASN A 47 -8.09 -0.35 -3.45
N GLN A 48 -8.51 -0.39 -4.71
CA GLN A 48 -7.87 -1.18 -5.75
C GLN A 48 -6.40 -0.83 -5.98
N ALA A 49 -5.98 0.43 -5.77
CA ALA A 49 -4.58 0.83 -5.96
C ALA A 49 -3.66 0.19 -4.91
N LYS A 50 -4.11 0.09 -3.65
CA LYS A 50 -3.40 -0.61 -2.58
C LYS A 50 -3.37 -2.12 -2.82
N LEU A 51 -4.46 -2.71 -3.29
CA LEU A 51 -4.50 -4.12 -3.68
C LEU A 51 -3.51 -4.41 -4.81
N ARG A 52 -3.57 -3.65 -5.92
CA ARG A 52 -2.69 -3.84 -7.08
C ARG A 52 -1.22 -3.84 -6.72
N GLY A 53 -0.77 -2.86 -5.95
CA GLY A 53 0.64 -2.83 -5.59
C GLY A 53 1.01 -3.79 -4.45
N HIS A 54 0.05 -4.30 -3.67
CA HIS A 54 0.30 -5.47 -2.82
C HIS A 54 0.57 -6.71 -3.69
N VAL A 55 -0.29 -6.98 -4.67
CA VAL A 55 -0.09 -8.10 -5.61
C VAL A 55 1.24 -7.95 -6.34
N ALA A 56 1.55 -6.76 -6.87
CA ALA A 56 2.81 -6.50 -7.57
C ALA A 56 4.07 -6.58 -6.68
N ALA A 57 3.93 -6.46 -5.36
CA ALA A 57 5.07 -6.50 -4.44
C ALA A 57 5.30 -7.88 -3.82
N ILE A 58 4.23 -8.64 -3.59
CA ILE A 58 4.28 -9.90 -2.82
C ILE A 58 4.04 -11.12 -3.71
N HIS A 59 3.13 -11.00 -4.67
CA HIS A 59 2.64 -12.14 -5.45
C HIS A 59 3.13 -12.12 -6.91
N SER A 60 3.59 -10.97 -7.41
CA SER A 60 4.17 -10.84 -8.75
C SER A 60 5.68 -10.66 -8.69
N ARG A 61 6.38 -11.26 -9.66
CA ARG A 61 7.78 -10.91 -9.99
C ARG A 61 7.86 -9.64 -10.84
N GLU A 62 6.72 -9.11 -11.27
CA GLU A 62 6.66 -7.92 -12.09
C GLU A 62 6.72 -6.68 -11.20
N ALA A 63 7.90 -6.09 -11.17
CA ALA A 63 8.10 -4.73 -10.73
C ALA A 63 7.97 -3.81 -11.96
N PRO A 64 6.80 -3.20 -12.22
CA PRO A 64 6.55 -2.48 -13.47
C PRO A 64 7.41 -1.23 -13.63
N TYR A 65 7.86 -0.64 -12.52
CA TYR A 65 8.64 0.59 -12.54
C TYR A 65 10.13 0.26 -12.63
N ARG A 66 10.68 0.26 -13.84
CA ARG A 66 12.12 0.09 -14.11
C ARG A 66 12.86 1.42 -13.97
N CYS A 67 14.06 1.40 -13.39
CA CYS A 67 14.96 2.54 -13.45
C CYS A 67 15.51 2.73 -14.88
N GLY A 68 15.48 3.95 -15.39
CA GLY A 68 16.10 4.26 -16.69
C GLY A 68 17.64 4.27 -16.67
N LEU A 69 18.25 4.31 -15.48
CA LEU A 69 19.70 4.48 -15.28
C LEU A 69 20.40 3.19 -14.84
N CYS A 70 19.65 2.16 -14.44
CA CYS A 70 20.19 0.86 -14.06
C CYS A 70 19.15 -0.27 -14.28
N ALA A 71 19.51 -1.52 -13.96
CA ALA A 71 18.59 -2.66 -14.10
C ALA A 71 17.58 -2.80 -12.96
N ALA A 72 17.59 -1.93 -11.95
CA ALA A 72 16.70 -2.02 -10.79
C ALA A 72 15.23 -1.82 -11.17
N ARG A 73 14.33 -2.56 -10.51
CA ARG A 73 12.88 -2.50 -10.71
C ARG A 73 12.16 -2.36 -9.38
N PHE A 74 11.05 -1.63 -9.38
CA PHE A 74 10.25 -1.34 -8.20
C PHE A 74 8.76 -1.62 -8.44
N SER A 75 8.06 -2.04 -7.38
CA SER A 75 6.61 -2.26 -7.41
C SER A 75 5.80 -0.96 -7.31
N TRP A 76 6.44 0.17 -6.98
CA TRP A 76 5.79 1.47 -6.81
C TRP A 76 6.61 2.61 -7.40
N HIS A 77 5.94 3.57 -8.05
CA HIS A 77 6.58 4.77 -8.62
C HIS A 77 7.33 5.60 -7.56
N SER A 78 6.77 5.76 -6.36
CA SER A 78 7.41 6.50 -5.27
C SER A 78 8.73 5.84 -4.82
N CYS A 79 8.80 4.51 -4.85
CA CYS A 79 10.04 3.77 -4.58
C CYS A 79 11.10 4.02 -5.65
N LEU A 80 10.71 3.98 -6.94
CA LEU A 80 11.60 4.32 -8.05
C LEU A 80 12.12 5.76 -7.93
N SER A 81 11.23 6.73 -7.73
CA SER A 81 11.60 8.14 -7.59
C SER A 81 12.59 8.37 -6.45
N ARG A 82 12.36 7.74 -5.29
CA ARG A 82 13.30 7.78 -4.16
C ARG A 82 14.63 7.12 -4.50
N HIS A 83 14.62 5.99 -5.20
CA HIS A 83 15.84 5.31 -5.63
C HIS A 83 16.68 6.20 -6.57
N VAL A 84 16.07 6.76 -7.62
CA VAL A 84 16.77 7.67 -8.55
C VAL A 84 17.42 8.82 -7.80
N ARG A 85 16.67 9.47 -6.90
CA ARG A 85 17.17 10.60 -6.11
C ARG A 85 18.34 10.23 -5.18
N ARG A 86 18.37 9.01 -4.65
CA ARG A 86 19.37 8.59 -3.66
C ARG A 86 20.60 7.92 -4.26
N VAL A 87 20.41 7.17 -5.33
CA VAL A 87 21.43 6.31 -5.94
C VAL A 87 22.03 6.97 -7.19
N HIS A 88 21.23 7.73 -7.94
CA HIS A 88 21.61 8.26 -9.25
C HIS A 88 21.68 9.78 -9.31
N ARG A 89 21.44 10.48 -8.21
CA ARG A 89 21.74 11.92 -8.12
C ARG A 89 23.26 12.09 -8.09
N LYS A 90 23.88 12.08 -9.29
CA LYS A 90 25.14 12.78 -9.50
C LYS A 90 24.86 14.26 -9.20
N ARG A 91 25.76 14.89 -8.44
CA ARG A 91 25.81 16.35 -8.39
C ARG A 91 26.01 16.78 -9.84
N ASP A 92 25.17 17.67 -10.34
CA ASP A 92 25.47 18.43 -11.55
C ASP A 92 26.65 19.35 -11.17
N THR A 93 27.86 18.80 -11.21
CA THR A 93 29.06 19.60 -11.40
C THR A 93 29.37 19.52 -12.89
N GLU A 94 29.54 20.70 -13.50
CA GLU A 94 29.85 20.97 -14.90
C GLU A 94 28.64 21.27 -15.79
N HIS A 95 28.29 22.55 -15.84
CA HIS A 95 28.16 23.24 -17.12
C HIS A 95 29.25 24.31 -17.18
N HIS A 96 29.91 24.37 -18.35
CA HIS A 96 30.92 25.34 -18.76
C HIS A 96 30.44 26.78 -18.61
#